data_AF-A0A9E4KH58-F1
#
_entry.id   AF-A0A9E4KH58-F1
#
_cell.length_a   1.000
_cell.length_b   1.000
_cell.length_c   1.000
_cell.angle_alpha   90.00
_cell.angle_beta   90.00
_cell.angle_gamma   90.00
#
_symmetry.space_group_name_H-M   'P 1'
#
loop_
_entity.id
_entity.type
_entity.pdbx_description
1 polymer ?
#
loop_
_entity_poly.entity_id
_entity_poly.type
_entity_poly.pdbx_seq_one_letter_code
_entity_poly.pdbx_strand_id
1 'polypeptide(L)'
;MITMLACTNDALAFGTAIIPTHGGTPLMSSGAVYDAGTELKDEAEAAVPCLGGEGVSAADGEGVAVLHQGIEGNANLSSDDHGWYGPAFEIFVTSAGVDAPDAVDFGLTLENLTAGQPITPPVVVVHDPNVDVFDYTVPTELDGIDDLSESGSQTDLLATLSVVPGVVRAYGLDSGGPILPGASYTEPMLHGIEGANVTAVGMFACTNDGYVRASQALTVIGGDLFPALPATALVFDSGAEFNEELAATVPCLGGGPAANSEGLSEGIRSAHPGISGVADLSQETHGWTSDTTALLFIHGPVLEEAEAAPMPTPTPEPEMAEPPATGDFAASGTPLLIVGLIGVLTALAGFGTIFGQRRSVKSEARIK
;
A
#
# COMPACT_ATOMS: atom_id res chain seq x y z
N MET A 1 10.00 -8.88 16.07
CA MET A 1 10.77 -7.84 15.36
C MET A 1 12.10 -7.69 16.07
N ILE A 2 13.19 -7.55 15.32
CA ILE A 2 14.50 -7.18 15.88
C ILE A 2 15.12 -6.14 14.95
N THR A 3 15.66 -5.06 15.52
CA THR A 3 16.45 -4.06 14.80
C THR A 3 17.51 -3.49 15.75
N MET A 4 18.60 -3.00 15.18
CA MET A 4 19.58 -2.23 15.95
C MET A 4 19.03 -0.81 16.21
N LEU A 5 19.25 -0.29 17.41
CA LEU A 5 18.89 1.08 17.76
C LEU A 5 20.05 2.01 17.37
N ALA A 6 19.87 2.75 16.27
CA ALA A 6 20.96 3.41 15.53
C ALA A 6 21.91 4.31 16.36
N CYS A 7 21.41 4.94 17.43
CA CYS A 7 22.19 5.82 18.30
C CYS A 7 22.71 5.12 19.56
N THR A 8 23.11 3.87 19.41
CA THR A 8 23.81 3.06 20.42
C THR A 8 24.95 2.34 19.74
N ASN A 9 25.89 1.78 20.49
CA ASN A 9 26.98 0.99 19.92
C ASN A 9 26.53 -0.43 19.57
N ASP A 10 25.78 -1.09 20.45
CA ASP A 10 25.31 -2.47 20.22
C ASP A 10 23.88 -2.77 20.70
N ALA A 11 23.07 -1.75 20.97
CA ALA A 11 21.73 -1.98 21.50
C ALA A 11 20.76 -2.51 20.43
N LEU A 12 20.05 -3.57 20.80
CA LEU A 12 19.06 -4.27 20.01
C LEU A 12 17.65 -3.97 20.52
N ALA A 13 16.84 -3.34 19.70
CA ALA A 13 15.41 -3.21 19.92
C ALA A 13 14.73 -4.54 19.60
N PHE A 14 14.12 -5.18 20.61
CA PHE A 14 13.45 -6.47 20.50
C PHE A 14 12.02 -6.39 21.04
N GLY A 15 11.09 -6.97 20.27
CA GLY A 15 9.71 -7.06 20.70
C GLY A 15 8.96 -8.17 19.97
N THR A 16 8.04 -8.79 20.69
CA THR A 16 7.12 -9.80 20.16
C THR A 16 5.72 -9.23 20.15
N ALA A 17 4.93 -9.66 19.16
CA ALA A 17 3.50 -9.41 19.13
C ALA A 17 2.80 -10.71 18.75
N ILE A 18 1.65 -10.96 19.37
CA ILE A 18 0.80 -12.08 18.99
C ILE A 18 0.01 -11.64 17.76
N ILE A 19 0.02 -12.45 16.71
CA ILE A 19 -0.84 -12.23 15.55
C ILE A 19 -2.27 -12.65 15.94
N PRO A 20 -3.26 -11.75 15.92
CA PRO A 20 -4.65 -12.09 16.22
C PRO A 20 -5.16 -13.13 15.22
N THR A 21 -5.81 -14.20 15.69
CA THR A 21 -6.35 -15.26 14.82
C THR A 21 -7.77 -15.00 14.33
N HIS A 22 -8.40 -13.92 14.80
CA HIS A 22 -9.74 -13.47 14.40
C HIS A 22 -9.72 -11.94 14.32
N GLY A 23 -10.20 -11.37 13.21
CA GLY A 23 -10.19 -9.92 12.98
C GLY A 23 -10.93 -9.15 14.07
N GLY A 24 -10.39 -7.98 14.44
CA GLY A 24 -11.16 -6.96 15.17
C GLY A 24 -10.51 -6.31 16.39
N THR A 25 -9.37 -6.79 16.88
CA THR A 25 -8.63 -6.05 17.93
C THR A 25 -7.17 -5.91 17.57
N PRO A 26 -6.68 -4.69 17.26
CA PRO A 26 -5.25 -4.45 17.15
C PRO A 26 -4.60 -4.81 18.48
N LEU A 27 -3.55 -5.62 18.42
CA LEU A 27 -2.75 -5.89 19.59
C LEU A 27 -1.65 -4.84 19.67
N MET A 28 -1.70 -4.04 20.73
CA MET A 28 -0.54 -3.25 21.14
C MET A 28 0.37 -4.14 21.97
N SER A 29 1.63 -4.26 21.54
CA SER A 29 2.70 -4.83 22.34
C SER A 29 3.85 -3.85 22.35
N SER A 30 4.53 -3.69 23.48
CA SER A 30 5.67 -2.78 23.59
C SER A 30 6.98 -3.58 23.56
N GLY A 31 7.99 -3.06 22.87
CA GLY A 31 9.31 -3.67 22.79
C GLY A 31 10.31 -3.04 23.75
N ALA A 32 11.29 -3.84 24.16
CA ALA A 32 12.38 -3.41 25.03
C ALA A 32 13.69 -3.36 24.25
N VAL A 33 14.65 -2.60 24.77
CA VAL A 33 16.01 -2.56 24.21
C VAL A 33 16.89 -3.43 25.07
N TYR A 34 17.69 -4.26 24.42
CA TYR A 34 18.71 -5.09 25.04
C TYR A 34 20.07 -4.61 24.59
N ASP A 35 20.99 -4.53 25.53
CA ASP A 35 22.41 -4.43 25.27
C ASP A 35 22.85 -5.82 24.78
N ALA A 36 23.56 -5.91 23.66
CA ALA A 36 23.97 -7.20 23.11
C ALA A 36 25.10 -7.85 23.93
N GLY A 37 25.78 -7.08 24.78
CA GLY A 37 26.96 -7.47 25.55
C GLY A 37 28.15 -7.75 24.65
N THR A 38 28.13 -7.23 23.42
CA THR A 38 29.24 -7.36 22.47
C THR A 38 30.28 -6.27 22.69
N GLU A 39 29.87 -5.15 23.27
CA GLU A 39 30.69 -3.99 23.55
C GLU A 39 30.34 -3.38 24.91
N LEU A 40 31.30 -2.71 25.56
CA LEU A 40 31.02 -2.05 26.81
C LEU A 40 29.96 -0.96 26.64
N LYS A 41 29.01 -0.88 27.58
CA LYS A 41 28.06 0.24 27.66
C LYS A 41 28.75 1.52 28.16
N ASP A 42 29.60 2.12 27.33
CA ASP A 42 30.43 3.27 27.68
C ASP A 42 29.81 4.64 27.35
N GLU A 43 28.70 4.65 26.59
CA GLU A 43 27.98 5.84 26.14
C GLU A 43 28.88 6.86 25.41
N ALA A 44 29.92 6.35 24.71
CA ALA A 44 30.86 7.17 23.97
C ALA A 44 30.36 7.48 22.55
N GLU A 45 30.19 8.77 22.20
CA GLU A 45 29.78 9.21 20.85
C GLU A 45 30.64 8.62 19.72
N ALA A 46 31.94 8.42 19.97
CA ALA A 46 32.88 7.86 19.00
C ALA A 46 32.57 6.39 18.65
N ALA A 47 31.80 5.68 19.49
CA ALA A 47 31.34 4.32 19.29
C ALA A 47 29.89 4.27 18.75
N VAL A 48 29.23 5.41 18.54
CA VAL A 48 27.83 5.48 18.09
C VAL A 48 27.76 5.71 16.58
N PRO A 49 27.23 4.75 15.79
CA PRO A 49 27.17 4.86 14.33
C PRO A 49 26.36 6.04 13.82
N CYS A 50 25.24 6.41 14.46
CA CYS A 50 24.41 7.54 13.99
C CYS A 50 25.10 8.91 14.11
N LEU A 51 26.14 9.02 14.95
CA LEU A 51 26.92 10.24 15.16
C LEU A 51 28.25 10.22 14.36
N GLY A 52 28.38 9.27 13.43
CA GLY A 52 29.59 9.10 12.62
C GLY A 52 30.72 8.37 13.34
N GLY A 53 30.44 7.76 14.49
CA GLY A 53 31.34 6.84 15.19
C GLY A 53 31.49 5.51 14.45
N GLU A 54 32.56 4.78 14.74
CA GLU A 54 32.78 3.44 14.20
C GLU A 54 32.17 2.39 15.13
N GLY A 55 31.21 1.61 14.64
CA GLY A 55 30.60 0.49 15.39
C GLY A 55 31.45 -0.78 15.32
N VAL A 56 32.74 -0.71 15.69
CA VAL A 56 33.63 -1.89 15.66
C VAL A 56 34.47 -2.05 16.93
N SER A 57 34.43 -3.27 17.48
CA SER A 57 35.02 -3.72 18.75
C SER A 57 36.44 -4.29 18.62
N ALA A 58 37.24 -4.14 19.68
CA ALA A 58 38.44 -4.94 19.95
C ALA A 58 38.60 -5.40 21.43
N ALA A 59 37.60 -5.17 22.29
CA ALA A 59 37.69 -5.44 23.72
C ALA A 59 36.54 -6.33 24.23
N ASP A 60 36.81 -7.06 25.32
CA ASP A 60 35.91 -7.96 26.03
C ASP A 60 34.61 -7.25 26.45
N GLY A 61 33.56 -7.33 25.61
CA GLY A 61 32.20 -7.00 26.00
C GLY A 61 31.73 -7.84 27.18
N GLU A 62 30.61 -7.44 27.78
CA GLU A 62 30.00 -8.08 28.94
C GLU A 62 29.67 -9.56 28.70
N GLY A 63 29.57 -9.97 27.43
CA GLY A 63 29.43 -11.35 26.99
C GLY A 63 28.02 -11.93 27.23
N VAL A 64 27.08 -11.10 27.66
CA VAL A 64 25.70 -11.48 27.98
C VAL A 64 24.78 -10.36 27.54
N ALA A 65 23.76 -10.70 26.75
CA ALA A 65 22.71 -9.76 26.41
C ALA A 65 21.82 -9.47 27.64
N VAL A 66 21.67 -8.19 28.00
CA VAL A 66 20.92 -7.73 29.17
C VAL A 66 19.96 -6.60 28.80
N LEU A 67 18.94 -6.34 29.63
CA LEU A 67 18.01 -5.24 29.39
C LEU A 67 18.73 -3.89 29.48
N HIS A 68 18.70 -3.11 28.40
CA HIS A 68 19.36 -1.81 28.31
C HIS A 68 18.54 -0.74 29.03
N GLN A 69 19.14 -0.07 30.01
CA GLN A 69 18.48 0.89 30.90
C GLN A 69 18.33 2.30 30.31
N GLY A 70 18.46 2.47 28.99
CA GLY A 70 18.66 3.77 28.36
C GLY A 70 20.08 4.32 28.45
N ILE A 71 20.32 5.44 27.76
CA ILE A 71 21.49 6.31 27.96
C ILE A 71 21.30 7.08 29.27
N GLU A 72 22.26 6.97 30.18
CA GLU A 72 22.17 7.55 31.52
C GLU A 72 22.99 8.84 31.67
N GLY A 73 23.84 9.16 30.70
CA GLY A 73 24.74 10.31 30.73
C GLY A 73 26.09 9.99 31.35
N ASN A 74 26.58 8.75 31.18
CA ASN A 74 27.82 8.26 31.78
C ASN A 74 29.09 8.73 31.06
N ALA A 75 28.96 9.24 29.83
CA ALA A 75 30.04 9.84 29.04
C ALA A 75 29.57 11.08 28.27
N ASN A 76 29.80 11.14 26.96
CA ASN A 76 29.48 12.32 26.14
C ASN A 76 28.13 12.26 25.42
N LEU A 77 27.40 11.15 25.53
CA LEU A 77 25.97 11.15 25.22
C LEU A 77 25.19 11.71 26.42
N SER A 78 24.32 12.70 26.16
CA SER A 78 23.39 13.24 27.15
C SER A 78 22.16 12.35 27.27
N SER A 79 21.72 12.05 28.49
CA SER A 79 20.45 11.36 28.74
C SER A 79 19.22 12.21 28.38
N ASP A 80 19.35 13.53 28.37
CA ASP A 80 18.26 14.42 27.93
C ASP A 80 18.01 14.31 26.42
N ASP A 81 19.07 14.04 25.64
CA ASP A 81 19.01 14.00 24.17
C ASP A 81 18.88 12.57 23.62
N HIS A 82 19.47 11.58 24.30
CA HIS A 82 19.60 10.20 23.80
C HIS A 82 19.04 9.16 24.78
N GLY A 83 18.55 9.57 25.96
CA GLY A 83 17.99 8.69 26.96
C GLY A 83 16.58 8.21 26.62
N TRP A 84 16.21 7.04 27.14
CA TRP A 84 14.85 6.54 27.11
C TRP A 84 14.52 5.81 28.40
N TYR A 85 13.23 5.77 28.75
CA TYR A 85 12.74 5.05 29.92
C TYR A 85 11.57 4.14 29.54
N GLY A 86 11.63 2.88 29.97
CA GLY A 86 10.59 1.91 29.65
C GLY A 86 10.73 1.35 28.23
N PRO A 87 9.61 0.95 27.59
CA PRO A 87 9.67 0.43 26.23
C PRO A 87 10.14 1.51 25.24
N ALA A 88 11.07 1.15 24.35
CA ALA A 88 11.62 2.11 23.38
C ALA A 88 10.79 2.19 22.09
N PHE A 89 9.85 1.27 21.91
CA PHE A 89 8.97 1.26 20.75
C PHE A 89 7.67 0.51 21.06
N GLU A 90 6.63 0.85 20.31
CA GLU A 90 5.37 0.14 20.30
C GLU A 90 5.24 -0.63 18.98
N ILE A 91 4.76 -1.87 19.09
CA ILE A 91 4.39 -2.72 17.98
C ILE A 91 2.87 -2.67 17.88
N PHE A 92 2.41 -2.07 16.80
CA PHE A 92 1.02 -2.13 16.39
C PHE A 92 0.86 -3.23 15.35
N VAL A 93 0.23 -4.33 15.75
CA VAL A 93 -0.20 -5.36 14.78
C VAL A 93 -1.66 -5.11 14.48
N THR A 94 -1.89 -4.55 13.30
CA THR A 94 -3.20 -4.56 12.66
C THR A 94 -3.20 -5.64 11.57
N SER A 95 -4.37 -6.18 11.23
CA SER A 95 -4.47 -6.98 10.01
C SER A 95 -4.17 -6.06 8.83
N ALA A 96 -3.06 -6.31 8.12
CA ALA A 96 -3.00 -5.94 6.71
C ALA A 96 -4.10 -6.78 6.04
N GLY A 97 -5.11 -6.11 5.49
CA GLY A 97 -6.36 -6.71 5.03
C GLY A 97 -6.15 -8.04 4.30
N VAL A 98 -6.72 -9.10 4.89
CA VAL A 98 -7.13 -10.36 4.22
C VAL A 98 -8.13 -11.14 5.07
N ASP A 99 -8.27 -10.86 6.38
CA ASP A 99 -9.23 -11.54 7.28
C ASP A 99 -10.22 -10.60 8.01
N ALA A 100 -10.32 -9.34 7.60
CA ALA A 100 -11.51 -8.55 7.96
C ALA A 100 -12.66 -9.05 7.07
N PRO A 101 -13.88 -9.30 7.60
CA PRO A 101 -15.00 -9.78 6.80
C PRO A 101 -15.32 -8.89 5.58
N ASP A 102 -14.84 -7.64 5.63
CA ASP A 102 -15.09 -6.60 4.64
C ASP A 102 -13.79 -6.22 3.87
N ALA A 103 -12.69 -6.98 3.97
CA ALA A 103 -11.49 -6.70 3.19
C ALA A 103 -11.71 -6.99 1.70
N VAL A 104 -11.22 -6.11 0.82
CA VAL A 104 -11.44 -6.22 -0.62
C VAL A 104 -10.17 -5.88 -1.39
N ASP A 105 -9.71 -6.80 -2.22
CA ASP A 105 -8.69 -6.53 -3.23
C ASP A 105 -9.34 -5.97 -4.48
N PHE A 106 -8.74 -4.93 -5.07
CA PHE A 106 -9.25 -4.28 -6.27
C PHE A 106 -8.11 -3.81 -7.16
N GLY A 107 -8.36 -3.68 -8.45
CA GLY A 107 -7.49 -2.91 -9.35
C GLY A 107 -8.15 -1.59 -9.70
N LEU A 108 -7.37 -0.64 -10.19
CA LEU A 108 -7.91 0.60 -10.75
C LEU A 108 -7.27 0.95 -12.08
N THR A 109 -8.00 1.72 -12.87
CA THR A 109 -7.49 2.38 -14.08
C THR A 109 -7.80 3.86 -14.01
N LEU A 110 -6.79 4.70 -14.22
CA LEU A 110 -6.95 6.13 -14.43
C LEU A 110 -6.74 6.44 -15.91
N GLU A 111 -7.74 7.01 -16.57
CA GLU A 111 -7.68 7.43 -17.97
C GLU A 111 -7.64 8.95 -18.08
N ASN A 112 -6.61 9.48 -18.74
CA ASN A 112 -6.47 10.91 -19.00
C ASN A 112 -7.23 11.30 -20.28
N LEU A 113 -8.34 12.02 -20.13
CA LEU A 113 -9.17 12.46 -21.25
C LEU A 113 -8.80 13.85 -21.80
N THR A 114 -7.78 14.48 -21.23
CA THR A 114 -7.34 15.81 -21.68
C THR A 114 -6.62 15.73 -23.02
N ALA A 115 -6.52 16.87 -23.70
CA ALA A 115 -5.77 16.99 -24.95
C ALA A 115 -4.32 17.45 -24.74
N GLY A 116 -3.98 17.99 -23.57
CA GLY A 116 -2.68 18.63 -23.34
C GLY A 116 -2.26 18.79 -21.88
N GLN A 117 -2.91 18.07 -20.95
CA GLN A 117 -2.56 18.08 -19.54
C GLN A 117 -2.10 16.69 -19.11
N PRO A 118 -0.78 16.42 -19.05
CA PRO A 118 -0.27 15.21 -18.43
C PRO A 118 -0.65 15.17 -16.95
N ILE A 119 -1.01 13.99 -16.45
CA ILE A 119 -1.29 13.76 -15.02
C ILE A 119 -0.05 13.15 -14.40
N THR A 120 0.52 13.75 -13.34
CA THR A 120 1.67 13.14 -12.65
C THR A 120 1.30 11.80 -12.01
N PRO A 121 2.27 10.95 -11.65
CA PRO A 121 1.97 9.69 -10.97
C PRO A 121 1.03 9.94 -9.76
N PRO A 122 -0.12 9.25 -9.68
CA PRO A 122 -1.17 9.61 -8.74
C PRO A 122 -0.92 9.07 -7.33
N VAL A 123 -1.47 9.75 -6.33
CA VAL A 123 -1.70 9.21 -4.99
C VAL A 123 -3.12 8.66 -4.94
N VAL A 124 -3.26 7.45 -4.39
CA VAL A 124 -4.56 6.79 -4.20
C VAL A 124 -4.81 6.57 -2.73
N VAL A 125 -5.97 7.01 -2.25
CA VAL A 125 -6.36 6.95 -0.84
C VAL A 125 -7.63 6.15 -0.69
N VAL A 126 -7.59 5.15 0.20
CA VAL A 126 -8.77 4.43 0.68
C VAL A 126 -9.17 5.02 2.02
N HIS A 127 -10.40 5.50 2.16
CA HIS A 127 -10.86 6.21 3.35
C HIS A 127 -12.35 6.00 3.65
N ASP A 128 -12.76 6.29 4.88
CA ASP A 128 -14.15 6.26 5.30
C ASP A 128 -15.00 7.22 4.44
N PRO A 129 -16.25 6.85 4.07
CA PRO A 129 -17.12 7.71 3.27
C PRO A 129 -17.46 9.07 3.90
N ASN A 130 -17.36 9.19 5.22
CA ASN A 130 -17.64 10.40 5.97
C ASN A 130 -16.38 11.28 6.14
N VAL A 131 -15.23 10.82 5.67
CA VAL A 131 -13.99 11.60 5.62
C VAL A 131 -13.82 12.08 4.20
N ASP A 132 -13.97 13.37 3.95
CA ASP A 132 -13.49 13.95 2.70
C ASP A 132 -12.05 14.42 2.89
N VAL A 133 -11.13 13.54 2.52
CA VAL A 133 -9.68 13.74 2.66
C VAL A 133 -9.19 14.93 1.84
N PHE A 134 -9.95 15.34 0.81
CA PHE A 134 -9.59 16.43 -0.09
C PHE A 134 -10.72 17.46 -0.16
N ASP A 135 -11.37 17.74 0.97
CA ASP A 135 -12.42 18.75 1.04
C ASP A 135 -11.83 20.13 0.68
N TYR A 136 -12.23 20.61 -0.50
CA TYR A 136 -11.84 21.91 -1.04
C TYR A 136 -12.66 23.06 -0.43
N THR A 137 -13.71 22.77 0.33
CA THR A 137 -14.62 23.79 0.89
C THR A 137 -14.19 24.30 2.27
N VAL A 138 -13.25 23.62 2.92
CA VAL A 138 -12.64 24.05 4.19
C VAL A 138 -11.20 24.52 3.96
N PRO A 139 -10.78 25.67 4.55
CA PRO A 139 -9.41 26.19 4.44
C PRO A 139 -8.34 25.35 5.14
N THR A 140 -8.63 24.10 5.52
CA THR A 140 -7.65 23.24 6.17
C THR A 140 -6.62 22.82 5.14
N GLU A 141 -5.50 23.54 5.09
CA GLU A 141 -4.20 23.11 4.56
C GLU A 141 -4.07 21.60 4.79
N LEU A 142 -4.15 20.83 3.71
CA LEU A 142 -3.83 19.41 3.77
C LEU A 142 -2.36 19.38 3.39
N ASP A 143 -1.49 19.52 4.38
CA ASP A 143 -0.04 19.58 4.18
C ASP A 143 0.39 18.48 3.19
N GLY A 144 1.02 18.88 2.08
CA GLY A 144 1.44 18.00 0.99
C GLY A 144 0.53 17.94 -0.25
N ILE A 145 -0.72 18.42 -0.21
CA ILE A 145 -1.50 18.60 -1.45
C ILE A 145 -0.88 19.68 -2.35
N ASP A 146 -0.33 20.72 -1.72
CA ASP A 146 0.33 21.84 -2.39
C ASP A 146 1.59 21.33 -3.10
N ASP A 147 2.48 20.62 -2.39
CA ASP A 147 3.65 19.94 -2.96
C ASP A 147 3.29 19.00 -4.12
N LEU A 148 2.22 18.21 -3.98
CA LEU A 148 1.73 17.37 -5.07
C LEU A 148 1.34 18.24 -6.25
N SER A 149 0.56 19.30 -6.02
CA SER A 149 0.02 20.16 -7.07
C SER A 149 1.07 21.05 -7.74
N GLU A 150 2.18 21.35 -7.07
CA GLU A 150 3.26 22.21 -7.59
C GLU A 150 4.36 21.42 -8.30
N SER A 151 4.60 20.18 -7.88
CA SER A 151 5.77 19.42 -8.33
C SER A 151 5.49 17.97 -8.72
N GLY A 152 4.29 17.47 -8.42
CA GLY A 152 3.97 16.05 -8.49
C GLY A 152 4.60 15.21 -7.38
N SER A 153 5.23 15.83 -6.37
CA SER A 153 5.80 15.14 -5.22
C SER A 153 4.70 14.54 -4.35
N GLN A 154 4.81 13.25 -4.05
CA GLN A 154 3.82 12.53 -3.25
C GLN A 154 4.21 12.44 -1.77
N THR A 155 5.45 12.80 -1.43
CA THR A 155 6.08 12.47 -0.13
C THR A 155 5.31 13.02 1.05
N ASP A 156 5.06 14.34 1.05
CA ASP A 156 4.45 15.02 2.18
C ASP A 156 2.97 14.67 2.29
N LEU A 157 2.29 14.53 1.14
CA LEU A 157 0.90 14.07 1.11
C LEU A 157 0.75 12.67 1.72
N LEU A 158 1.61 11.72 1.36
CA LEU A 158 1.57 10.36 1.93
C LEU A 158 1.83 10.36 3.44
N ALA A 159 2.76 11.20 3.91
CA ALA A 159 3.03 11.36 5.32
C ALA A 159 1.81 11.90 6.08
N THR A 160 1.19 12.96 5.57
CA THR A 160 -0.03 13.55 6.14
C THR A 160 -1.18 12.54 6.17
N LEU A 161 -1.45 11.87 5.05
CA LEU A 161 -2.53 10.89 4.95
C LEU A 161 -2.39 9.72 5.92
N SER A 162 -1.17 9.34 6.27
CA SER A 162 -0.91 8.20 7.17
C SER A 162 -1.43 8.43 8.60
N VAL A 163 -1.65 9.68 9.00
CA VAL A 163 -2.11 10.06 10.34
C VAL A 163 -3.53 10.64 10.37
N VAL A 164 -4.18 10.81 9.21
CA VAL A 164 -5.56 11.32 9.13
C VAL A 164 -6.55 10.27 9.65
N PRO A 165 -7.35 10.56 10.69
CA PRO A 165 -8.37 9.64 11.15
C PRO A 165 -9.38 9.29 10.05
N GLY A 166 -9.61 7.99 9.87
CA GLY A 166 -10.53 7.48 8.84
C GLY A 166 -9.90 7.30 7.45
N VAL A 167 -8.63 7.66 7.25
CA VAL A 167 -7.84 7.07 6.16
C VAL A 167 -7.49 5.63 6.53
N VAL A 168 -7.86 4.70 5.66
CA VAL A 168 -7.55 3.28 5.80
C VAL A 168 -6.14 3.01 5.27
N ARG A 169 -5.82 3.59 4.10
CA ARG A 169 -4.53 3.42 3.43
C ARG A 169 -4.31 4.51 2.39
N ALA A 170 -3.05 4.88 2.19
CA ALA A 170 -2.62 5.71 1.07
C ALA A 170 -1.53 4.99 0.28
N TYR A 171 -1.54 5.18 -1.03
CA TYR A 171 -0.64 4.56 -1.99
C TYR A 171 -0.03 5.65 -2.86
N GLY A 172 1.30 5.69 -2.90
CA GLY A 172 2.00 6.44 -3.94
C GLY A 172 2.21 5.54 -5.14
N LEU A 173 1.52 5.81 -6.25
CA LEU A 173 1.62 4.97 -7.44
C LEU A 173 2.75 5.47 -8.32
N ASP A 174 3.54 4.53 -8.85
CA ASP A 174 4.56 4.79 -9.87
C ASP A 174 4.02 4.35 -11.22
N SER A 175 3.48 5.30 -11.98
CA SER A 175 3.00 5.06 -13.35
C SER A 175 4.12 5.05 -14.40
N GLY A 176 5.40 5.06 -13.99
CA GLY A 176 6.55 5.14 -14.90
C GLY A 176 6.75 6.54 -15.50
N GLY A 177 6.17 7.56 -14.85
CA GLY A 177 6.10 8.94 -15.32
C GLY A 177 4.66 9.43 -15.53
N PRO A 178 4.47 10.66 -16.03
CA PRO A 178 3.13 11.23 -16.20
C PRO A 178 2.24 10.43 -17.16
N ILE A 179 0.98 10.26 -16.78
CA ILE A 179 -0.08 9.71 -17.63
C ILE A 179 -0.41 10.76 -18.68
N LEU A 180 0.07 10.54 -19.90
CA LEU A 180 -0.05 11.49 -21.00
C LEU A 180 -1.51 11.69 -21.47
N PRO A 181 -1.82 12.81 -22.14
CA PRO A 181 -3.11 13.02 -22.80
C PRO A 181 -3.56 11.82 -23.65
N GLY A 182 -4.77 11.32 -23.41
CA GLY A 182 -5.35 10.15 -24.10
C GLY A 182 -4.79 8.80 -23.67
N ALA A 183 -3.88 8.76 -22.70
CA ALA A 183 -3.33 7.52 -22.14
C ALA A 183 -4.09 7.07 -20.89
N SER A 184 -3.84 5.81 -20.50
CA SER A 184 -4.34 5.26 -19.24
C SER A 184 -3.22 4.59 -18.47
N TYR A 185 -3.36 4.55 -17.16
CA TYR A 185 -2.52 3.78 -16.26
C TYR A 185 -3.40 2.83 -15.43
N THR A 186 -2.95 1.60 -15.28
CA THR A 186 -3.64 0.57 -14.50
C THR A 186 -2.74 0.10 -13.37
N GLU A 187 -3.25 0.19 -12.15
CA GLU A 187 -2.66 -0.47 -10.99
C GLU A 187 -3.42 -1.79 -10.77
N PRO A 188 -2.78 -2.95 -10.99
CA PRO A 188 -3.46 -4.24 -11.04
C PRO A 188 -4.05 -4.67 -9.69
N MET A 189 -3.46 -4.25 -8.58
CA MET A 189 -3.84 -4.74 -7.26
C MET A 189 -3.53 -3.75 -6.14
N LEU A 190 -4.60 -3.32 -5.47
CA LEU A 190 -4.63 -2.54 -4.25
C LEU A 190 -5.54 -3.24 -3.23
N HIS A 191 -5.47 -2.77 -1.99
CA HIS A 191 -6.20 -3.31 -0.85
C HIS A 191 -7.08 -2.23 -0.24
N GLY A 192 -8.36 -2.56 -0.08
CA GLY A 192 -9.35 -1.68 0.53
C GLY A 192 -10.28 -2.43 1.47
N ILE A 193 -11.35 -1.74 1.85
CA ILE A 193 -12.42 -2.27 2.70
C ILE A 193 -13.75 -1.95 2.01
N GLU A 194 -14.67 -2.90 1.98
CA GLU A 194 -16.02 -2.72 1.46
C GLU A 194 -16.69 -1.50 2.11
N GLY A 195 -17.33 -0.68 1.27
CA GLY A 195 -18.00 0.53 1.69
C GLY A 195 -17.07 1.74 1.85
N ALA A 196 -15.75 1.58 1.78
CA ALA A 196 -14.82 2.72 1.76
C ALA A 196 -14.89 3.50 0.44
N ASN A 197 -14.48 4.76 0.46
CA ASN A 197 -14.20 5.53 -0.76
C ASN A 197 -12.74 5.36 -1.18
N VAL A 198 -12.53 5.27 -2.48
CA VAL A 198 -11.21 5.32 -3.12
C VAL A 198 -11.11 6.64 -3.86
N THR A 199 -10.16 7.48 -3.47
CA THR A 199 -9.90 8.76 -4.13
C THR A 199 -8.51 8.77 -4.74
N ALA A 200 -8.44 9.03 -6.03
CA ALA A 200 -7.19 9.24 -6.76
C ALA A 200 -6.96 10.74 -6.97
N VAL A 201 -5.74 11.20 -6.69
CA VAL A 201 -5.29 12.57 -6.97
C VAL A 201 -3.97 12.58 -7.71
N GLY A 202 -3.77 13.54 -8.60
CA GLY A 202 -2.51 13.74 -9.31
C GLY A 202 -2.44 15.16 -9.86
N MET A 203 -1.24 15.68 -10.05
CA MET A 203 -1.05 17.03 -10.59
C MET A 203 -1.37 17.06 -12.08
N PHE A 204 -2.02 18.13 -12.52
CA PHE A 204 -2.02 18.54 -13.92
C PHE A 204 -0.70 19.24 -14.22
N ALA A 205 0.24 18.50 -14.82
CA ALA A 205 1.64 18.95 -14.91
C ALA A 205 1.83 20.25 -15.72
N CYS A 206 0.86 20.61 -16.58
CA CYS A 206 0.86 21.87 -17.31
C CYS A 206 0.02 22.97 -16.65
N THR A 207 0.01 22.96 -15.31
CA THR A 207 -0.48 24.02 -14.43
C THR A 207 0.60 24.29 -13.37
N ASN A 208 0.49 25.40 -12.64
CA ASN A 208 1.40 25.70 -11.53
C ASN A 208 0.98 24.95 -10.26
N ASP A 209 -0.32 24.84 -9.96
CA ASP A 209 -0.83 24.24 -8.72
C ASP A 209 -2.18 23.51 -8.89
N GLY A 210 -2.46 23.06 -10.12
CA GLY A 210 -3.66 22.32 -10.46
C GLY A 210 -3.53 20.82 -10.22
N TYR A 211 -4.56 20.20 -9.66
CA TYR A 211 -4.63 18.75 -9.47
C TYR A 211 -5.99 18.18 -9.84
N VAL A 212 -5.98 16.97 -10.39
CA VAL A 212 -7.17 16.19 -10.68
C VAL A 212 -7.56 15.35 -9.48
N ARG A 213 -8.86 15.19 -9.24
CA ARG A 213 -9.44 14.32 -8.20
C ARG A 213 -10.59 13.51 -8.77
N ALA A 214 -10.53 12.20 -8.59
CA ALA A 214 -11.64 11.28 -8.85
C ALA A 214 -11.90 10.42 -7.62
N SER A 215 -13.17 10.23 -7.25
CA SER A 215 -13.54 9.44 -6.08
C SER A 215 -14.67 8.47 -6.40
N GLN A 216 -14.55 7.23 -5.94
CA GLN A 216 -15.53 6.17 -6.17
C GLN A 216 -15.62 5.25 -4.94
N ALA A 217 -16.84 4.85 -4.59
CA ALA A 217 -17.06 3.90 -3.49
C ALA A 217 -16.69 2.47 -3.90
N LEU A 218 -16.00 1.76 -3.01
CA LEU A 218 -15.69 0.35 -3.13
C LEU A 218 -16.91 -0.47 -2.71
N THR A 219 -17.73 -0.87 -3.68
CA THR A 219 -18.99 -1.58 -3.42
C THR A 219 -18.85 -3.06 -3.77
N VAL A 220 -19.23 -3.95 -2.86
CA VAL A 220 -19.29 -5.40 -3.10
C VAL A 220 -20.75 -5.84 -3.08
N ILE A 221 -21.18 -6.66 -4.06
CA ILE A 221 -22.52 -7.23 -4.10
C ILE A 221 -22.40 -8.72 -4.37
N GLY A 222 -22.85 -9.55 -3.44
CA GLY A 222 -22.81 -11.01 -3.59
C GLY A 222 -21.41 -11.61 -3.48
N GLY A 223 -20.45 -10.87 -2.89
CA GLY A 223 -19.05 -11.30 -2.73
C GLY A 223 -18.12 -10.82 -3.84
N ASP A 224 -18.66 -10.22 -4.90
CA ASP A 224 -17.89 -9.66 -6.01
C ASP A 224 -17.91 -8.13 -5.99
N LEU A 225 -16.81 -7.52 -6.43
CA LEU A 225 -16.76 -6.08 -6.70
C LEU A 225 -17.84 -5.70 -7.70
N PHE A 226 -18.69 -4.77 -7.31
CA PHE A 226 -19.76 -4.30 -8.15
C PHE A 226 -19.17 -3.38 -9.24
N PRO A 227 -19.41 -3.67 -10.53
CA PRO A 227 -18.97 -2.81 -11.61
C PRO A 227 -19.78 -1.52 -11.60
N ALA A 228 -19.23 -0.49 -10.97
CA ALA A 228 -19.78 0.86 -11.03
C ALA A 228 -19.35 1.55 -12.33
N LEU A 229 -20.16 2.53 -12.76
CA LEU A 229 -19.74 3.46 -13.80
C LEU A 229 -18.45 4.16 -13.36
N PRO A 230 -17.55 4.51 -14.30
CA PRO A 230 -16.33 5.22 -13.94
C PRO A 230 -16.68 6.55 -13.26
N ALA A 231 -15.91 6.87 -12.22
CA ALA A 231 -15.99 8.18 -11.60
C ALA A 231 -15.33 9.23 -12.51
N THR A 232 -16.04 10.33 -12.74
CA THR A 232 -15.51 11.48 -13.44
C THR A 232 -14.56 12.25 -12.54
N ALA A 233 -13.40 12.60 -13.08
CA ALA A 233 -12.45 13.41 -12.36
C ALA A 233 -12.68 14.91 -12.62
N LEU A 234 -12.63 15.69 -11.55
CA LEU A 234 -12.67 17.15 -11.57
C LEU A 234 -11.27 17.71 -11.33
N VAL A 235 -11.03 18.93 -11.79
CA VAL A 235 -9.76 19.64 -11.58
C VAL A 235 -9.96 20.71 -10.53
N PHE A 236 -9.05 20.72 -9.56
CA PHE A 236 -9.00 21.67 -8.48
C PHE A 236 -7.69 22.44 -8.54
N ASP A 237 -7.76 23.64 -8.00
CA ASP A 237 -6.68 24.57 -7.79
C ASP A 237 -6.41 24.53 -6.28
N SER A 238 -5.17 24.26 -5.89
CA SER A 238 -4.80 24.16 -4.47
C SER A 238 -4.83 25.55 -3.79
N GLY A 239 -4.77 26.61 -4.58
CA GLY A 239 -4.67 27.99 -4.13
C GLY A 239 -3.32 28.29 -3.51
N ALA A 240 -2.31 27.45 -3.75
CA ALA A 240 -0.96 27.62 -3.24
C ALA A 240 -0.23 28.72 -4.02
N GLU A 241 -0.52 28.87 -5.31
CA GLU A 241 0.13 29.82 -6.20
C GLU A 241 -0.85 30.49 -7.17
N PHE A 242 -0.60 31.76 -7.50
CA PHE A 242 -1.43 32.43 -8.50
C PHE A 242 -1.42 31.74 -9.86
N ASN A 243 -2.61 31.65 -10.47
CA ASN A 243 -2.82 31.21 -11.85
C ASN A 243 -2.27 32.22 -12.88
N GLU A 244 -0.95 32.43 -12.92
CA GLU A 244 -0.30 33.40 -13.80
C GLU A 244 -0.29 32.95 -15.27
N GLU A 245 -0.48 31.65 -15.52
CA GLU A 245 -0.40 31.02 -16.84
C GLU A 245 0.96 31.26 -17.54
N LEU A 246 2.04 31.30 -16.76
CA LEU A 246 3.41 31.51 -17.25
C LEU A 246 4.15 30.19 -17.44
N ALA A 247 4.75 29.97 -18.60
CA ALA A 247 5.57 28.79 -18.88
C ALA A 247 6.76 28.65 -17.92
N ALA A 248 7.23 29.77 -17.35
CA ALA A 248 8.30 29.79 -16.35
C ALA A 248 7.88 29.21 -14.99
N THR A 249 6.58 29.15 -14.69
CA THR A 249 6.03 28.63 -13.43
C THR A 249 5.38 27.25 -13.57
N VAL A 250 5.37 26.69 -14.79
CA VAL A 250 4.68 25.43 -15.09
C VAL A 250 5.68 24.28 -15.30
N PRO A 251 5.63 23.21 -14.47
CA PRO A 251 6.62 22.13 -14.52
C PRO A 251 6.73 21.39 -15.85
N CYS A 252 5.62 21.12 -16.56
CA CYS A 252 5.69 20.39 -17.83
C CYS A 252 6.46 21.15 -18.93
N LEU A 253 6.63 22.47 -18.79
CA LEU A 253 7.38 23.32 -19.71
C LEU A 253 8.81 23.59 -19.23
N GLY A 254 9.23 22.93 -18.15
CA GLY A 254 10.53 23.16 -17.50
C GLY A 254 10.56 24.40 -16.61
N GLY A 255 9.40 24.97 -16.30
CA GLY A 255 9.23 25.94 -15.22
C GLY A 255 9.46 25.29 -13.87
N GLY A 256 9.72 26.11 -12.86
CA GLY A 256 9.75 25.69 -11.46
C GLY A 256 8.63 26.36 -10.69
N PRO A 257 8.41 26.02 -9.41
CA PRO A 257 7.52 26.80 -8.56
C PRO A 257 7.90 28.29 -8.69
N ALA A 258 6.91 29.16 -8.68
CA ALA A 258 7.15 30.58 -8.91
C ALA A 258 8.22 31.04 -7.92
N ALA A 259 9.42 31.40 -8.40
CA ALA A 259 10.62 31.63 -7.59
C ALA A 259 10.52 32.83 -6.61
N ASN A 260 9.30 33.34 -6.40
CA ASN A 260 8.94 34.51 -5.62
C ASN A 260 7.57 34.35 -4.88
N SER A 261 7.01 33.14 -4.72
CA SER A 261 5.68 32.90 -4.11
C SER A 261 5.65 32.86 -2.57
N GLU A 262 6.70 33.32 -1.87
CA GLU A 262 6.63 33.64 -0.43
C GLU A 262 5.63 34.81 -0.21
N GLY A 263 4.34 34.49 -0.12
CA GLY A 263 3.24 35.42 0.15
C GLY A 263 2.25 35.70 -0.99
N LEU A 264 2.25 34.90 -2.06
CA LEU A 264 1.35 35.07 -3.21
C LEU A 264 0.55 33.77 -3.48
N SER A 265 -0.44 33.53 -2.61
CA SER A 265 -1.37 32.40 -2.64
C SER A 265 -2.80 32.95 -2.73
N GLU A 266 -3.68 32.33 -3.54
CA GLU A 266 -5.12 32.58 -3.50
C GLU A 266 -5.71 32.27 -2.12
N GLY A 267 -5.09 31.33 -1.39
CA GLY A 267 -5.41 30.94 -0.02
C GLY A 267 -6.74 30.19 0.09
N ILE A 268 -7.31 29.76 -1.04
CA ILE A 268 -8.60 29.09 -1.13
C ILE A 268 -8.53 28.02 -2.21
N ARG A 269 -8.70 26.75 -1.81
CA ARG A 269 -8.93 25.65 -2.75
C ARG A 269 -10.25 25.83 -3.48
N SER A 270 -10.22 25.68 -4.80
CA SER A 270 -11.42 25.85 -5.61
C SER A 270 -11.40 24.98 -6.85
N ALA A 271 -12.51 24.94 -7.59
CA ALA A 271 -12.51 24.31 -8.91
C ALA A 271 -11.62 25.14 -9.83
N HIS A 272 -10.65 24.50 -10.48
CA HIS A 272 -9.68 25.21 -11.31
C HIS A 272 -10.37 25.77 -12.56
N PRO A 273 -10.19 27.07 -12.89
CA PRO A 273 -10.86 27.70 -14.02
C PRO A 273 -10.41 27.22 -15.41
N GLY A 274 -9.36 26.40 -15.49
CA GLY A 274 -8.69 26.06 -16.74
C GLY A 274 -7.72 27.13 -17.22
N ILE A 275 -6.88 26.75 -18.18
CA ILE A 275 -5.99 27.68 -18.89
C ILE A 275 -6.81 28.49 -19.90
N SER A 276 -6.75 29.81 -19.78
CA SER A 276 -7.55 30.78 -20.54
C SER A 276 -6.76 31.59 -21.56
N GLY A 277 -5.43 31.50 -21.52
CA GLY A 277 -4.51 32.22 -22.40
C GLY A 277 -4.23 33.66 -21.97
N VAL A 278 -4.22 33.95 -20.65
CA VAL A 278 -3.99 35.32 -20.15
C VAL A 278 -2.53 35.75 -20.19
N ALA A 279 -1.59 34.80 -20.22
CA ALA A 279 -0.16 35.04 -20.35
C ALA A 279 0.44 34.28 -21.54
N ASP A 280 1.47 33.44 -21.35
CA ASP A 280 2.19 32.77 -22.44
C ASP A 280 1.85 31.28 -22.61
N LEU A 281 1.03 30.70 -21.73
CA LEU A 281 0.32 29.44 -22.01
C LEU A 281 -0.82 29.66 -23.00
N SER A 282 -0.98 28.74 -23.96
CA SER A 282 -2.13 28.79 -24.87
C SER A 282 -3.28 27.92 -24.35
N GLN A 283 -4.50 28.44 -24.40
CA GLN A 283 -5.71 27.66 -24.11
C GLN A 283 -5.88 26.48 -25.09
N GLU A 284 -5.48 26.64 -26.34
CA GLU A 284 -5.60 25.57 -27.36
C GLU A 284 -4.72 24.36 -27.02
N THR A 285 -3.53 24.59 -26.45
CA THR A 285 -2.58 23.52 -26.14
C THR A 285 -2.75 22.99 -24.71
N HIS A 286 -2.98 23.86 -23.72
CA HIS A 286 -2.96 23.49 -22.30
C HIS A 286 -4.33 23.61 -21.62
N GLY A 287 -5.34 24.15 -22.29
CA GLY A 287 -6.69 24.25 -21.74
C GLY A 287 -7.45 22.93 -21.71
N TRP A 288 -8.46 22.87 -20.85
CA TRP A 288 -9.50 21.86 -20.85
C TRP A 288 -10.86 22.56 -20.79
N THR A 289 -11.84 21.97 -21.46
CA THR A 289 -13.20 22.56 -21.59
C THR A 289 -14.30 21.60 -21.15
N SER A 290 -13.93 20.35 -20.85
CA SER A 290 -14.82 19.34 -20.33
C SER A 290 -14.75 19.35 -18.81
N ASP A 291 -15.91 19.30 -18.16
CA ASP A 291 -16.01 19.09 -16.72
C ASP A 291 -15.45 17.71 -16.31
N THR A 292 -15.32 16.78 -17.27
CA THR A 292 -14.67 15.48 -17.08
C THR A 292 -13.33 15.47 -17.78
N THR A 293 -12.24 15.52 -17.01
CA THR A 293 -10.88 15.56 -17.54
C THR A 293 -10.12 14.24 -17.40
N ALA A 294 -10.57 13.37 -16.51
CA ALA A 294 -10.12 11.98 -16.41
C ALA A 294 -11.27 11.06 -15.95
N LEU A 295 -11.06 9.75 -16.09
CA LEU A 295 -11.96 8.72 -15.56
C LEU A 295 -11.19 7.80 -14.63
N LEU A 296 -11.78 7.51 -13.47
CA LEU A 296 -11.33 6.46 -12.57
C LEU A 296 -12.25 5.26 -12.71
N PHE A 297 -11.67 4.11 -13.03
CA PHE A 297 -12.34 2.81 -13.03
C PHE A 297 -11.84 2.00 -11.84
N ILE A 298 -12.75 1.45 -11.05
CA ILE A 298 -12.43 0.40 -10.08
C ILE A 298 -12.89 -0.93 -10.67
N HIS A 299 -12.01 -1.91 -10.69
CA HIS A 299 -12.28 -3.25 -11.20
C HIS A 299 -11.75 -4.33 -10.25
N GLY A 300 -12.09 -5.59 -10.51
CA GLY A 300 -11.50 -6.72 -9.79
C GLY A 300 -9.98 -6.79 -9.98
N PRO A 301 -9.23 -7.35 -9.02
CA PRO A 301 -7.77 -7.39 -9.12
C PRO A 301 -7.34 -8.15 -10.37
N VAL A 302 -6.34 -7.63 -11.08
CA VAL A 302 -5.73 -8.29 -12.22
C VAL A 302 -4.50 -9.03 -11.71
N LEU A 303 -4.67 -10.32 -11.44
CA LEU A 303 -3.54 -11.17 -11.11
C LEU A 303 -2.75 -11.41 -12.40
N GLU A 304 -1.49 -10.97 -12.45
CA GLU A 304 -0.58 -11.48 -13.47
C GLU A 304 -0.50 -13.00 -13.30
N GLU A 305 -0.83 -13.76 -14.36
CA GLU A 305 -0.54 -15.19 -14.35
C GLU A 305 0.98 -15.32 -14.18
N ALA A 306 1.41 -15.83 -13.02
CA ALA A 306 2.80 -16.16 -12.80
C ALA A 306 3.27 -16.98 -14.00
N GLU A 307 4.25 -16.45 -14.74
CA GLU A 307 4.84 -17.13 -15.89
C GLU A 307 5.21 -18.54 -15.40
N ALA A 308 4.46 -19.55 -15.86
CA ALA A 308 4.61 -20.90 -15.34
C ALA A 308 6.07 -21.28 -15.54
N ALA A 309 6.81 -21.42 -14.43
CA ALA A 309 8.22 -21.75 -14.48
C ALA A 309 8.40 -22.92 -15.46
N PRO A 310 9.34 -22.83 -16.42
CA PRO A 310 9.52 -23.88 -17.40
C PRO A 310 9.68 -25.20 -16.66
N MET A 311 8.77 -26.13 -16.93
CA MET A 311 8.79 -27.48 -16.34
C MET A 311 10.23 -28.00 -16.41
N PRO A 312 10.80 -28.49 -15.30
CA PRO A 312 12.17 -29.01 -15.33
C PRO A 312 12.24 -30.08 -16.42
N THR A 313 13.20 -29.91 -17.33
CA THR A 313 13.47 -30.93 -18.35
C THR A 313 13.71 -32.26 -17.65
N PRO A 314 13.05 -33.35 -18.09
CA PRO A 314 13.23 -34.65 -17.44
C PRO A 314 14.71 -35.01 -17.53
N THR A 315 15.33 -35.21 -16.37
CA THR A 315 16.69 -35.74 -16.26
C THR A 315 16.74 -37.07 -17.02
N PRO A 316 17.70 -37.28 -17.94
CA PRO A 316 17.82 -38.56 -18.61
C PRO A 316 18.02 -39.66 -17.57
N GLU A 317 17.22 -40.72 -17.66
CA GLU A 317 17.37 -41.90 -16.81
C GLU A 317 18.80 -42.45 -16.94
N PRO A 318 19.42 -42.89 -15.84
CA PRO A 318 20.75 -43.47 -15.90
C PRO A 318 20.72 -44.73 -16.77
N GLU A 319 21.59 -44.77 -17.77
CA GLU A 319 21.83 -45.91 -18.65
C GLU A 319 22.10 -47.15 -17.79
N MET A 320 21.16 -48.11 -17.81
CA MET A 320 21.33 -49.37 -17.11
C MET A 320 22.48 -50.13 -17.75
N ALA A 321 23.57 -50.30 -16.98
CA ALA A 321 24.70 -51.12 -17.36
C ALA A 321 24.25 -52.53 -17.78
N GLU A 322 24.75 -53.00 -18.92
CA GLU A 322 24.51 -54.36 -19.41
C GLU A 322 24.92 -55.40 -18.35
N PRO A 323 24.07 -56.41 -18.06
CA PRO A 323 24.44 -57.48 -17.15
C PRO A 323 25.51 -58.40 -17.79
N PRO A 324 26.50 -58.87 -17.02
CA PRO A 324 27.52 -59.77 -17.54
C PRO A 324 26.93 -61.13 -17.92
N ALA A 325 27.54 -61.74 -18.94
CA ALA A 325 27.13 -62.97 -19.59
C ALA A 325 26.86 -64.13 -18.61
N THR A 326 25.80 -64.88 -18.94
CA THR A 326 25.28 -66.05 -18.25
C THR A 326 26.35 -67.11 -17.99
N GLY A 327 26.59 -67.42 -16.71
CA GLY A 327 27.22 -68.65 -16.25
C GLY A 327 26.16 -69.56 -15.63
N ASP A 328 26.10 -70.80 -16.12
CA ASP A 328 25.26 -71.89 -15.63
C ASP A 328 25.33 -72.07 -14.11
N PHE A 329 24.20 -72.15 -13.42
CA PHE A 329 24.07 -73.03 -12.24
C PHE A 329 22.61 -73.44 -11.99
N ALA A 330 22.50 -74.71 -11.58
CA ALA A 330 21.34 -75.57 -11.64
C ALA A 330 20.27 -75.33 -10.55
N ALA A 331 19.10 -75.86 -10.84
CA ALA A 331 17.90 -75.87 -10.02
C ALA A 331 18.05 -76.47 -8.61
N SER A 332 17.37 -75.87 -7.63
CA SER A 332 16.62 -76.62 -6.61
C SER A 332 15.52 -75.71 -6.04
N GLY A 333 14.28 -76.23 -6.01
CA GLY A 333 13.07 -75.45 -5.74
C GLY A 333 12.74 -75.27 -4.27
N THR A 334 11.72 -74.44 -3.99
CA THR A 334 10.55 -74.63 -3.09
C THR A 334 9.75 -73.29 -3.08
N PRO A 335 8.40 -73.27 -3.09
CA PRO A 335 7.62 -72.06 -3.38
C PRO A 335 7.15 -71.31 -2.10
N LEU A 336 6.89 -70.00 -2.21
CA LEU A 336 6.10 -69.27 -1.20
C LEU A 336 5.11 -68.26 -1.83
N LEU A 337 3.83 -68.67 -1.77
CA LEU A 337 2.58 -67.94 -1.57
C LEU A 337 2.41 -66.47 -2.05
N ILE A 338 1.52 -66.26 -3.01
CA ILE A 338 0.82 -64.99 -3.29
C ILE A 338 -0.63 -65.16 -2.84
N VAL A 339 -1.13 -64.25 -2.00
CA VAL A 339 -2.56 -64.10 -1.71
C VAL A 339 -2.99 -62.71 -2.17
N GLY A 340 -3.89 -62.68 -3.16
CA GLY A 340 -4.66 -61.50 -3.55
C GLY A 340 -6.09 -61.57 -3.01
N LEU A 341 -6.71 -60.41 -2.80
CA LEU A 341 -8.14 -60.22 -2.54
C LEU A 341 -8.49 -58.82 -3.08
N ILE A 342 -9.12 -58.66 -4.26
CA ILE A 342 -10.57 -58.71 -4.56
C ILE A 342 -11.41 -57.79 -3.66
N GLY A 343 -12.00 -56.76 -4.27
CA GLY A 343 -12.86 -55.76 -3.64
C GLY A 343 -14.34 -56.10 -3.60
N VAL A 344 -15.17 -55.17 -3.09
CA VAL A 344 -16.64 -55.17 -3.23
C VAL A 344 -17.18 -53.73 -3.14
N LEU A 345 -18.07 -53.42 -4.08
CA LEU A 345 -18.98 -52.27 -4.16
C LEU A 345 -20.31 -52.66 -3.49
N THR A 346 -20.99 -51.78 -2.74
CA THR A 346 -22.44 -51.93 -2.49
C THR A 346 -23.11 -50.61 -2.15
N ALA A 347 -24.24 -50.35 -2.82
CA ALA A 347 -25.16 -49.24 -2.63
C ALA A 347 -26.29 -49.59 -1.65
N LEU A 348 -26.93 -48.59 -1.05
CA LEU A 348 -28.29 -48.72 -0.49
C LEU A 348 -28.99 -47.35 -0.46
N ALA A 349 -30.18 -47.31 -1.07
CA ALA A 349 -31.15 -46.22 -1.05
C ALA A 349 -32.25 -46.50 -0.01
N GLY A 350 -32.90 -45.46 0.52
CA GLY A 350 -34.08 -45.61 1.39
C GLY A 350 -34.75 -44.30 1.83
N PHE A 351 -35.78 -43.89 1.07
CA PHE A 351 -37.09 -43.31 1.42
C PHE A 351 -37.30 -42.39 2.67
N GLY A 352 -38.03 -41.28 2.43
CA GLY A 352 -38.87 -40.63 3.44
C GLY A 352 -39.42 -39.25 3.04
N THR A 353 -40.64 -39.18 2.50
CA THR A 353 -41.40 -37.95 2.17
C THR A 353 -42.54 -37.77 3.17
N ILE A 354 -42.71 -36.61 3.83
CA ILE A 354 -44.00 -36.17 4.42
C ILE A 354 -44.21 -34.65 4.28
N PHE A 355 -45.35 -34.33 3.69
CA PHE A 355 -46.18 -33.11 3.60
C PHE A 355 -45.94 -31.92 4.56
N GLY A 356 -45.79 -30.72 3.98
CA GLY A 356 -46.86 -29.71 3.89
C GLY A 356 -47.10 -28.73 5.06
N GLN A 357 -46.82 -27.43 4.83
CA GLN A 357 -47.84 -26.38 4.93
C GLN A 357 -47.36 -25.03 4.34
N ARG A 358 -48.15 -24.51 3.39
CA ARG A 358 -48.14 -23.12 2.94
C ARG A 358 -48.73 -22.23 4.04
N ARG A 359 -48.15 -21.05 4.27
CA ARG A 359 -48.91 -19.84 4.59
C ARG A 359 -48.34 -18.63 3.86
N SER A 360 -49.14 -18.18 2.90
CA SER A 360 -49.17 -16.82 2.36
C SER A 360 -49.80 -15.90 3.40
N VAL A 361 -49.23 -14.72 3.63
CA VAL A 361 -49.99 -13.52 4.02
C VAL A 361 -49.41 -12.32 3.28
N LYS A 362 -50.20 -11.75 2.37
CA LYS A 362 -50.09 -10.38 1.86
C LYS A 362 -51.12 -9.49 2.58
N SER A 363 -50.87 -8.18 2.53
CA SER A 363 -51.73 -7.03 2.89
C SER A 363 -51.84 -6.76 4.40
N GLU A 364 -51.82 -5.52 4.91
CA GLU A 364 -52.25 -4.25 4.32
C GLU A 364 -51.70 -3.05 5.14
N ALA A 365 -51.74 -1.86 4.55
CA ALA A 365 -51.25 -0.59 5.06
C ALA A 365 -52.02 -0.05 6.29
N ARG A 366 -51.36 0.80 7.11
CA ARG A 366 -52.04 1.94 7.72
C ARG A 366 -51.09 3.07 8.14
N ILE A 367 -51.40 4.24 7.59
CA ILE A 367 -50.99 5.59 7.96
C ILE A 367 -51.33 5.88 9.44
N LYS A 368 -50.41 6.53 10.14
CA LYS A 368 -50.68 7.71 10.97
C LYS A 368 -49.41 8.53 11.15
#